data_AF-A0A1H9XM22-F1
#
_entry.id   AF-A0A1H9XM22-F1
#
_cell.length_a   1.000
_cell.length_b   1.000
_cell.length_c   1.000
_cell.angle_alpha   90.00
_cell.angle_beta   90.00
_cell.angle_gamma   90.00
#
_symmetry.space_group_name_H-M   'P 1'
#
loop_
_entity.id
_entity.type
_entity.pdbx_description
1 polymer ?
#
loop_
_entity_poly.entity_id
_entity_poly.type
_entity_poly.pdbx_seq_one_letter_code
_entity_poly.pdbx_strand_id
1 'polypeptide(L)'
;MLVVPRIKADDVFPAFSASPERFARLEIRFGFMDEPNVTKALAVCKKKAGFKFEIMQTSFYLGRRTLIANSNSGLPWWQDDLYIALAGLVIDPSAYFKLSAHRVVEIGEQVII
;
A
#
# COMPACT_ATOMS: atom_id res chain seq x y z
N MET A 1 -27.10 -15.70 -6.62
CA MET A 1 -25.87 -15.73 -5.80
C MET A 1 -24.79 -15.04 -6.63
N LEU A 2 -24.43 -13.80 -6.30
CA LEU A 2 -23.40 -13.05 -7.04
C LEU A 2 -22.04 -13.74 -6.83
N VAL A 3 -21.37 -14.12 -7.93
CA VAL A 3 -20.00 -14.64 -7.89
C VAL A 3 -19.11 -13.47 -7.51
N VAL A 4 -18.63 -13.46 -6.27
CA VAL A 4 -17.76 -12.39 -5.77
C VAL A 4 -16.37 -12.59 -6.38
N PRO A 5 -15.82 -11.61 -7.12
CA PRO A 5 -14.51 -11.75 -7.73
C PRO A 5 -13.44 -11.72 -6.64
N ARG A 6 -12.84 -12.88 -6.40
CA ARG A 6 -11.63 -13.07 -5.59
C ARG A 6 -10.49 -13.49 -6.50
N ILE A 7 -9.30 -12.93 -6.29
CA ILE A 7 -8.11 -13.41 -6.97
C ILE A 7 -7.60 -14.59 -6.14
N LYS A 8 -7.46 -15.78 -6.76
CA LYS A 8 -6.86 -16.91 -6.06
C LYS A 8 -5.46 -16.52 -5.63
N ALA A 9 -5.03 -16.92 -4.43
CA ALA A 9 -3.70 -16.62 -3.90
C ALA A 9 -2.55 -17.05 -4.85
N ASP A 10 -2.85 -17.98 -5.78
CA ASP A 10 -1.93 -18.44 -6.80
C ASP A 10 -1.80 -17.54 -8.04
N ASP A 11 -2.78 -16.67 -8.32
CA ASP A 11 -2.83 -15.70 -9.44
C ASP A 11 -2.24 -14.33 -9.05
N VAL A 12 -1.58 -14.24 -7.90
CA VAL A 12 -0.69 -13.12 -7.61
C VAL A 12 0.47 -13.24 -8.59
N PHE A 13 0.38 -12.54 -9.72
CA PHE A 13 1.44 -12.46 -10.72
C PHE A 13 2.47 -11.43 -10.25
N PRO A 14 3.64 -11.84 -9.73
CA PRO A 14 4.73 -10.90 -9.54
C PRO A 14 5.22 -10.47 -10.93
N ALA A 15 4.77 -9.32 -11.42
CA ALA A 15 5.43 -8.66 -12.55
C ALA A 15 6.80 -8.18 -12.04
N PHE A 16 7.82 -8.98 -12.32
CA PHE A 16 9.19 -8.75 -11.87
C PHE A 16 10.01 -8.14 -13.00
N SER A 17 10.54 -6.95 -12.76
CA SER A 17 11.59 -6.36 -13.58
C SER A 17 12.85 -6.23 -12.73
N ALA A 18 13.86 -7.05 -13.00
CA ALA A 18 15.20 -6.83 -12.47
C ALA A 18 15.84 -5.67 -13.23
N SER A 19 16.20 -4.61 -12.51
CA SER A 19 17.13 -3.60 -13.01
C SER A 19 18.57 -4.05 -12.70
N PRO A 20 19.58 -3.71 -13.50
CA PRO A 20 20.99 -4.00 -13.20
C PRO A 20 21.47 -3.49 -11.82
N GLU A 21 20.75 -2.52 -11.23
CA GLU A 21 21.20 -1.74 -10.06
C GLU A 21 20.71 -2.25 -8.69
N ARG A 22 20.46 -3.55 -8.50
CA ARG A 22 19.98 -4.16 -7.22
C ARG A 22 18.54 -3.82 -6.83
N PHE A 23 17.75 -3.29 -7.75
CA PHE A 23 16.33 -3.02 -7.53
C PHE A 23 15.46 -4.10 -8.18
N ALA A 24 14.42 -4.50 -7.44
CA ALA A 24 13.38 -5.41 -7.88
C ALA A 24 12.02 -4.73 -7.70
N ARG A 25 11.18 -4.83 -8.73
CA ARG A 25 9.77 -4.42 -8.63
C ARG A 25 8.90 -5.66 -8.45
N LEU A 26 7.90 -5.55 -7.58
CA LEU A 26 6.90 -6.57 -7.33
C LEU A 26 5.51 -5.93 -7.41
N GLU A 27 4.67 -6.41 -8.32
CA GLU A 27 3.25 -6.05 -8.38
C GLU A 27 2.42 -7.17 -7.73
N ILE A 28 1.51 -6.80 -6.82
CA ILE A 28 0.58 -7.73 -6.16
C ILE A 28 -0.83 -7.20 -6.41
N ARG A 29 -1.72 -8.08 -6.86
CA ARG A 29 -3.13 -7.76 -7.11
C ARG A 29 -4.01 -8.46 -6.08
N PHE A 30 -4.89 -7.69 -5.46
CA PHE A 30 -5.92 -8.18 -4.54
C PHE A 30 -7.30 -7.95 -5.18
N GLY A 31 -8.24 -8.88 -4.98
CA GLY A 31 -9.63 -8.66 -5.39
C GLY A 31 -10.31 -7.59 -4.55
N PHE A 32 -11.40 -7.00 -5.06
CA PHE A 32 -12.13 -5.92 -4.38
C PHE A 32 -12.61 -6.28 -2.96
N MET A 33 -12.99 -7.55 -2.75
CA MET A 33 -13.45 -8.07 -1.46
C MET A 33 -12.38 -8.88 -0.71
N ASP A 34 -11.14 -8.88 -1.19
CA ASP A 34 -10.05 -9.55 -0.50
C ASP A 34 -9.48 -8.63 0.58
N GLU A 35 -9.21 -9.17 1.76
CA GLU A 35 -8.45 -8.44 2.78
C GLU A 35 -6.97 -8.41 2.35
N PRO A 36 -6.41 -7.23 2.04
CA PRO A 36 -5.03 -7.15 1.57
C PRO A 36 -4.08 -7.52 2.72
N ASN A 37 -3.28 -8.56 2.50
CA ASN A 37 -2.26 -9.00 3.44
C ASN A 37 -0.93 -9.09 2.70
N VAL A 38 -0.15 -8.01 2.78
CA VAL A 38 1.11 -7.89 2.05
C VAL A 38 2.14 -8.88 2.58
N THR A 39 2.22 -9.09 3.89
CA THR A 39 3.14 -10.06 4.51
C THR A 39 2.91 -11.48 4.01
N LYS A 40 1.65 -11.90 3.89
CA LYS A 40 1.27 -13.21 3.36
C LYS A 40 1.54 -13.31 1.85
N ALA A 41 1.21 -12.28 1.08
CA ALA A 41 1.48 -12.24 -0.36
C ALA A 41 2.99 -12.35 -0.65
N LEU A 42 3.81 -11.62 0.11
CA LEU A 42 5.27 -11.69 0.07
C LEU A 42 5.80 -13.11 0.34
N ALA A 43 5.26 -13.81 1.34
CA ALA A 43 5.64 -15.20 1.61
C ALA A 43 5.32 -16.15 0.44
N VAL A 44 4.22 -15.93 -0.28
CA VAL A 44 3.86 -16.69 -1.49
C VAL A 44 4.82 -16.36 -2.64
N CYS A 45 5.11 -15.08 -2.86
CA CYS A 45 6.06 -14.64 -3.88
C CYS A 45 7.47 -15.19 -3.63
N LYS A 46 7.94 -15.26 -2.37
CA LYS A 46 9.20 -15.91 -2.01
C LYS A 46 9.26 -17.36 -2.49
N LYS A 47 8.19 -18.12 -2.26
CA LYS A 47 8.11 -19.54 -2.66
C LYS A 47 8.04 -19.72 -4.18
N LYS A 48 7.31 -18.85 -4.89
CA LYS A 48 7.08 -18.98 -6.33
C LYS A 48 8.16 -18.35 -7.22
N ALA A 49 8.67 -17.18 -6.85
CA ALA A 49 9.58 -16.38 -7.67
C ALA A 49 11.07 -16.60 -7.32
N GLY A 50 11.39 -17.48 -6.36
CA GLY A 50 12.77 -17.76 -5.95
C GLY A 50 13.48 -16.60 -5.23
N PHE A 51 12.76 -15.55 -4.84
CA PHE A 51 13.32 -14.35 -4.21
C PHE A 51 13.70 -14.66 -2.75
N LYS A 52 15.00 -14.63 -2.43
CA LYS A 52 15.50 -14.86 -1.07
C LYS A 52 15.46 -13.56 -0.26
N PHE A 53 14.29 -13.21 0.28
CA PHE A 53 14.18 -12.15 1.28
C PHE A 53 13.68 -12.72 2.60
N GLU A 54 14.12 -12.11 3.70
CA GLU A 54 13.64 -12.41 5.04
C GLU A 54 12.77 -11.25 5.52
N ILE A 55 11.46 -11.50 5.62
CA ILE A 55 10.48 -10.54 6.17
C ILE A 55 10.94 -10.02 7.54
N MET A 56 11.65 -10.85 8.31
CA MET A 56 12.13 -10.49 9.64
C MET A 56 13.30 -9.50 9.65
N GLN A 57 14.07 -9.43 8.56
CA GLN A 57 15.24 -8.54 8.43
C GLN A 57 15.00 -7.38 7.45
N THR A 58 13.79 -7.29 6.89
CA THR A 58 13.44 -6.28 5.89
C THR A 58 12.66 -5.15 6.56
N SER A 59 13.14 -3.92 6.39
CA SER A 59 12.40 -2.71 6.77
C SER A 59 11.43 -2.33 5.65
N PHE A 60 10.19 -2.00 6.02
CA PHE A 60 9.17 -1.54 5.10
C PHE A 60 9.08 -0.02 5.17
N TYR A 61 9.14 0.64 4.02
CA TYR A 61 8.88 2.07 3.92
C TYR A 61 7.49 2.27 3.36
N LEU A 62 6.67 3.06 4.04
CA LEU A 62 5.32 3.38 3.64
C LEU A 62 5.21 4.89 3.43
N GLY A 63 4.76 5.31 2.23
CA GLY A 63 4.45 6.72 1.99
C GLY A 63 3.11 7.07 2.63
N ARG A 64 3.09 8.11 3.46
CA ARG A 64 1.88 8.67 4.04
C ARG A 64 1.66 10.06 3.47
N ARG A 65 0.50 10.30 2.86
CA ARG A 65 0.14 11.62 2.35
C ARG A 65 -0.75 12.33 3.35
N THR A 66 -0.39 13.56 3.69
CA THR A 66 -1.20 14.44 4.53
C THR A 66 -1.70 15.59 3.66
N LEU A 67 -3.01 15.79 3.62
CA LEU A 67 -3.63 16.89 2.89
C LEU A 67 -3.54 18.18 3.69
N ILE A 68 -3.20 19.28 3.01
CA ILE A 68 -3.14 20.63 3.60
C ILE A 68 -3.93 21.58 2.70
N ALA A 69 -4.81 22.38 3.32
CA ALA A 69 -5.57 23.42 2.62
C ALA A 69 -4.64 24.55 2.15
N ASN A 70 -4.91 25.07 0.96
CA ASN A 70 -4.24 26.26 0.44
C ASN A 70 -5.27 27.33 0.10
N SER A 71 -5.01 28.56 0.54
CA SER A 71 -5.87 29.71 0.23
C SER A 71 -5.92 30.08 -1.25
N ASN A 72 -5.00 29.55 -2.06
CA ASN A 72 -4.95 29.72 -3.51
C ASN A 72 -5.53 28.50 -4.27
N SER A 73 -6.13 27.53 -3.57
CA SER A 73 -6.84 26.42 -4.21
C SER A 73 -8.10 26.92 -4.92
N GLY A 74 -8.51 26.22 -5.98
CA GLY A 74 -9.77 26.53 -6.69
C GLY A 74 -11.02 26.08 -5.93
N LEU A 75 -10.87 25.48 -4.75
CA LEU A 75 -11.96 24.89 -3.98
C LEU A 75 -12.50 25.89 -2.94
N PRO A 76 -13.81 25.90 -2.67
CA PRO A 76 -14.35 26.62 -1.53
C PRO A 76 -13.77 26.08 -0.22
N TRP A 77 -13.37 26.96 0.69
CA TRP A 77 -12.84 26.66 2.03
C TRP A 77 -13.55 25.51 2.79
N TRP A 78 -14.89 25.49 2.83
CA TRP A 78 -15.65 24.43 3.52
C TRP A 78 -15.44 23.04 2.89
N GLN A 79 -15.14 22.99 1.59
CA GLN A 79 -14.89 21.75 0.87
C GLN A 79 -13.50 21.21 1.21
N ASP A 80 -12.49 22.07 1.35
CA ASP A 80 -11.16 21.68 1.80
C ASP A 80 -11.21 21.07 3.20
N ASP A 81 -11.91 21.72 4.13
CA ASP A 81 -12.09 21.21 5.49
C ASP A 81 -12.76 19.83 5.52
N LEU A 82 -13.80 19.63 4.70
CA LEU A 82 -14.48 18.34 4.57
C LEU A 82 -13.55 17.26 4.02
N TYR A 83 -12.79 17.55 2.96
CA TYR A 83 -11.86 16.59 2.35
C TYR A 83 -10.72 16.22 3.30
N ILE A 84 -10.15 17.20 4.00
CA ILE A 84 -9.10 16.97 5.00
C ILE A 84 -9.63 16.12 6.15
N ALA A 85 -10.83 16.42 6.65
CA ALA A 85 -11.46 15.64 7.70
C ALA A 85 -11.69 14.19 7.26
N LEU A 86 -12.23 13.96 6.05
CA LEU A 86 -12.42 12.62 5.51
C LEU A 86 -11.10 11.86 5.31
N ALA A 87 -10.06 12.53 4.83
CA ALA A 87 -8.73 11.94 4.66
C ALA A 87 -8.10 11.53 6.00
N GLY A 88 -8.35 12.30 7.07
CA GLY A 88 -7.91 11.98 8.43
C GLY A 88 -8.63 10.79 9.07
N LEU A 89 -9.82 10.44 8.58
CA LEU A 89 -10.62 9.30 9.07
C LEU A 89 -10.26 7.95 8.41
N VAL A 90 -9.34 7.97 7.44
CA VAL A 90 -8.92 6.76 6.72
C VAL A 90 -8.15 5.83 7.66
N ILE A 91 -8.37 4.51 7.50
CA ILE A 91 -7.63 3.48 8.22
C ILE A 91 -6.13 3.64 7.96
N ASP A 92 -5.34 3.49 9.01
CA ASP A 92 -3.88 3.49 8.93
C ASP A 92 -3.40 2.48 7.86
N PRO A 93 -2.60 2.90 6.86
CA PRO A 93 -2.25 2.01 5.77
C PRO A 93 -1.39 0.82 6.21
N SER A 94 -0.58 0.97 7.27
CA SER A 94 0.20 -0.15 7.81
C SER A 94 -0.71 -1.22 8.41
N ALA A 95 -1.77 -0.80 9.12
CA ALA A 95 -2.80 -1.68 9.64
C ALA A 95 -3.64 -2.31 8.52
N TYR A 96 -4.02 -1.52 7.51
CA TYR A 96 -4.77 -2.00 6.34
C TYR A 96 -4.03 -3.11 5.58
N PHE A 97 -2.72 -2.97 5.38
CA PHE A 97 -1.88 -3.97 4.70
C PHE A 97 -1.33 -5.09 5.60
N LYS A 98 -1.69 -5.07 6.89
CA LYS A 98 -1.25 -6.03 7.93
C LYS A 98 0.28 -6.10 8.08
N LEU A 99 0.97 -4.97 7.96
CA LEU A 99 2.40 -4.86 8.17
C LEU A 99 2.72 -4.75 9.67
N SER A 100 3.84 -5.33 10.11
CA SER A 100 4.25 -5.22 11.52
C SER A 100 4.75 -3.81 11.83
N ALA A 101 4.04 -3.07 12.67
CA ALA A 101 4.36 -1.68 13.04
C ALA A 101 5.83 -1.46 13.49
N HIS A 102 6.45 -2.45 14.15
CA HIS A 102 7.86 -2.38 14.57
C HIS A 102 8.88 -2.31 13.43
N ARG A 103 8.46 -2.49 12.17
CA ARG A 103 9.33 -2.49 10.99
C ARG A 103 8.84 -1.60 9.86
N VAL A 104 7.81 -0.81 10.11
CA VAL A 104 7.28 0.15 9.14
C VAL A 104 7.83 1.53 9.49
N VAL A 105 8.52 2.14 8.53
CA VAL A 105 8.90 3.55 8.58
C VAL A 105 7.95 4.31 7.68
N GLU A 106 7.11 5.15 8.28
CA GLU A 106 6.24 6.05 7.53
C GLU A 106 7.01 7.29 7.09
N ILE A 107 7.04 7.56 5.79
CA ILE A 107 7.57 8.78 5.21
C ILE A 107 6.39 9.68 4.86
N GLY A 108 6.24 10.77 5.61
CA GLY A 108 5.20 11.76 5.39
C GLY A 108 5.50 12.67 4.20
N GLU A 109 4.55 12.81 3.29
CA GLU A 109 4.52 13.82 2.22
C GLU A 109 3.32 14.73 2.45
N GLN A 110 3.51 16.04 2.32
CA GLN A 110 2.43 17.01 2.38
C GLN A 110 1.94 17.30 0.96
N VAL A 111 0.64 17.11 0.73
CA VAL A 111 0.00 17.38 -0.56
C VAL A 111 -0.96 18.53 -0.37
N ILE A 112 -0.80 19.55 -1.20
CA ILE A 112 -1.66 20.72 -1.21
C ILE A 112 -2.88 20.43 -2.09
N ILE A 113 -4.06 20.72 -1.56
CA ILE A 113 -5.33 20.70 -2.31
C ILE A 113 -5.86 22.11 -2.49
#